data_AF-A0A0R3SZK1-F1
#
_entry.id   AF-A0A0R3SZK1-F1
#
_cell.length_a   1.000
_cell.length_b   1.000
_cell.length_c   1.000
_cell.angle_alpha   90.00
_cell.angle_beta   90.00
_cell.angle_gamma   90.00
#
_symmetry.space_group_name_H-M   'P 1'
#
loop_
_entity.id
_entity.type
_entity.pdbx_description
1 polymer ?
#
loop_
_entity_poly.entity_id
_entity_poly.type
_entity_poly.pdbx_seq_one_letter_code
_entity_poly.pdbx_strand_id
1 'polypeptide(L)'
;MLTNGSFEKSLTVSDGLTSWKANAVCFLDSSVDVRELKIGLPDRDIVDGSLRSYITVGRNLIGLALSNLHSLVEVPTECAEQNLGKVAPSVYVLKHLLSRQNASKLRHDSFASEAAGYIISGFIKLLRYQNP
;
A
#
# COMPACT_ATOMS: atom_id res chain seq x y z
N MET A 1 -10.25 23.45 -0.35
CA MET A 1 -8.81 23.12 -0.19
C MET A 1 -8.76 21.98 0.81
N LEU A 2 -8.31 20.78 0.41
CA LEU A 2 -8.42 19.57 1.24
C LEU A 2 -7.05 18.93 1.44
N THR A 3 -6.69 18.74 2.70
CA THR A 3 -5.56 17.93 3.18
C THR A 3 -6.06 16.53 3.59
N ASN A 4 -5.16 15.59 3.86
CA ASN A 4 -5.46 14.15 3.74
C ASN A 4 -6.17 13.51 4.98
N GLY A 5 -7.27 12.72 4.82
CA GLY A 5 -7.81 11.69 5.78
C GLY A 5 -9.34 11.48 5.92
N SER A 6 -10.02 10.31 6.10
CA SER A 6 -9.84 8.80 6.03
C SER A 6 -8.78 8.00 6.84
N PHE A 7 -9.15 6.94 7.60
CA PHE A 7 -8.62 6.66 8.96
C PHE A 7 -8.02 5.25 9.27
N GLU A 8 -6.89 5.18 9.98
CA GLU A 8 -6.29 3.95 10.58
C GLU A 8 -6.01 4.13 12.09
N LYS A 9 -6.41 3.16 12.94
CA LYS A 9 -6.19 3.19 14.40
C LYS A 9 -5.33 2.04 14.89
N SER A 10 -4.38 2.34 15.78
CA SER A 10 -3.59 1.36 16.55
C SER A 10 -3.70 1.62 18.06
N LEU A 11 -3.67 0.54 18.83
CA LEU A 11 -3.85 0.48 20.28
C LEU A 11 -2.82 -0.51 20.86
N THR A 12 -2.24 -0.22 22.02
CA THR A 12 -1.43 -1.19 22.77
C THR A 12 -2.11 -1.51 24.09
N VAL A 13 -2.44 -2.79 24.28
CA VAL A 13 -2.96 -3.31 25.56
C VAL A 13 -1.79 -3.55 26.52
N SER A 14 -2.05 -3.52 27.83
CA SER A 14 -1.07 -3.72 28.93
C SER A 14 -0.11 -4.90 28.76
N ASP A 15 -0.53 -5.92 28.00
CA ASP A 15 0.13 -7.23 27.91
C ASP A 15 1.10 -7.32 26.71
N GLY A 16 1.42 -6.18 26.09
CA GLY A 16 2.26 -6.09 24.87
C GLY A 16 1.54 -6.39 23.56
N LEU A 17 0.27 -6.81 23.61
CA LEU A 17 -0.54 -7.09 22.43
C LEU A 17 -1.06 -5.79 21.78
N THR A 18 -0.69 -5.55 20.52
CA THR A 18 -1.24 -4.46 19.72
C THR A 18 -2.51 -4.88 18.99
N SER A 19 -3.49 -3.98 18.93
CA SER A 19 -4.76 -4.17 18.23
C SER A 19 -5.02 -2.99 17.30
N TRP A 20 -5.42 -3.25 16.06
CA TRP A 20 -5.70 -2.20 15.07
C TRP A 20 -7.13 -2.30 14.53
N LYS A 21 -7.67 -1.16 14.10
CA LYS A 21 -8.97 -1.05 13.43
C LYS A 21 -8.86 -0.04 12.28
N ALA A 22 -8.84 -0.52 11.04
CA ALA A 22 -8.93 0.31 9.85
C ALA A 22 -10.39 0.44 9.40
N ASN A 23 -10.79 1.60 8.88
CA ASN A 23 -12.11 1.82 8.30
C ASN A 23 -11.96 2.64 7.01
N ALA A 24 -12.62 2.22 5.94
CA ALA A 24 -12.58 2.90 4.64
C ALA A 24 -13.96 3.44 4.25
N VAL A 25 -13.97 4.62 3.64
CA VAL A 25 -15.16 5.26 3.07
C VAL A 25 -14.85 5.66 1.63
N CYS A 26 -15.75 5.34 0.72
CA CYS A 26 -15.64 5.73 -0.69
C CYS A 26 -16.80 6.66 -1.06
N PHE A 27 -16.47 7.79 -1.66
CA PHE A 27 -17.43 8.77 -2.20
C PHE A 27 -17.45 8.61 -3.73
N LEU A 28 -18.60 8.26 -4.27
CA LEU A 28 -18.77 7.95 -5.70
C LEU A 28 -19.48 9.08 -6.47
N ASP A 29 -20.40 9.78 -5.81
CA ASP A 29 -21.19 10.87 -6.40
C ASP A 29 -20.51 12.24 -6.29
N SER A 30 -20.97 13.18 -7.12
CA SER A 30 -20.54 14.58 -7.11
C SER A 30 -21.37 15.47 -6.15
N SER A 31 -22.26 14.88 -5.36
CA SER A 31 -23.07 15.55 -4.33
C SER A 31 -22.30 15.75 -3.02
N VAL A 32 -22.79 16.63 -2.15
CA VAL A 32 -22.24 16.82 -0.80
C VAL A 32 -22.78 15.71 0.11
N ASP A 33 -22.01 14.64 0.24
CA ASP A 33 -22.25 13.50 1.12
C ASP A 33 -21.46 13.65 2.43
N VAL A 34 -22.08 13.35 3.57
CA VAL A 34 -21.51 13.50 4.91
C VAL A 34 -21.71 12.20 5.69
N ARG A 35 -20.61 11.58 6.11
CA ARG A 35 -20.61 10.27 6.78
C ARG A 35 -19.89 10.33 8.11
N GLU A 36 -20.59 9.95 9.18
CA GLU A 36 -20.02 9.81 10.52
C GLU A 36 -19.33 8.44 10.66
N LEU A 37 -18.11 8.40 11.18
CA LEU A 37 -17.40 7.16 11.50
C LEU A 37 -17.26 7.01 13.02
N LYS A 38 -17.93 6.01 13.61
CA LYS A 38 -17.87 5.73 15.05
C LYS A 38 -16.74 4.76 15.38
N ILE A 39 -15.83 5.18 16.26
CA ILE A 39 -14.52 4.52 16.46
C ILE A 39 -14.49 3.84 17.84
N GLY A 40 -15.13 2.67 17.96
CA GLY A 40 -15.16 1.91 19.21
C GLY A 40 -13.76 1.58 19.75
N LEU A 41 -13.48 2.03 20.98
CA LEU A 41 -12.36 1.56 21.81
C LEU A 41 -12.63 0.11 22.27
N PRO A 42 -11.60 -0.66 22.63
CA PRO A 42 -11.77 -1.95 23.31
C PRO A 42 -12.13 -1.76 24.80
N ASP A 43 -12.88 -2.68 25.37
CA ASP A 43 -13.31 -2.67 26.79
C ASP A 43 -12.22 -3.20 27.74
N ARG A 44 -10.95 -2.92 27.43
CA ARG A 44 -9.75 -3.37 28.16
C ARG A 44 -8.87 -2.19 28.52
N ASP A 45 -8.03 -2.35 29.52
CA ASP A 45 -7.06 -1.32 29.91
C ASP A 45 -6.11 -0.97 28.75
N ILE A 46 -6.24 0.27 28.27
CA ILE A 46 -5.39 0.86 27.23
C ILE A 46 -4.23 1.54 27.94
N VAL A 47 -3.00 1.24 27.54
CA VAL A 47 -1.82 1.92 28.13
C VAL A 47 -1.86 3.40 27.76
N ASP A 48 -1.69 4.29 28.75
CA ASP A 48 -1.69 5.74 28.53
C ASP A 48 -0.70 6.15 27.43
N GLY A 49 -1.14 7.04 26.54
CA GLY A 49 -0.35 7.49 25.38
C GLY A 49 -0.17 6.45 24.25
N SER A 50 -0.66 5.21 24.38
CA SER A 50 -0.55 4.19 23.32
C SER A 50 -1.53 4.39 22.16
N LEU A 51 -2.62 5.13 22.37
CA LEU A 51 -3.67 5.38 21.40
C LEU A 51 -3.13 6.18 20.19
N ARG A 52 -3.19 5.61 18.99
CA ARG A 52 -2.78 6.27 17.74
C ARG A 52 -3.87 6.23 16.69
N SER A 53 -4.01 7.32 15.95
CA SER A 53 -4.90 7.43 14.78
C SER A 53 -4.24 8.23 13.67
N TYR A 54 -4.20 7.65 12.46
CA TYR A 54 -3.66 8.23 11.24
C TYR A 54 -4.79 8.57 10.27
N ILE A 55 -4.55 9.54 9.37
CA ILE A 55 -5.57 9.98 8.43
C ILE A 55 -4.97 10.32 7.03
N THR A 56 -5.37 9.60 5.96
CA THR A 56 -5.03 9.78 4.52
C THR A 56 -6.27 9.78 3.58
N VAL A 57 -6.47 10.78 2.70
CA VAL A 57 -7.55 10.84 1.67
C VAL A 57 -6.96 10.64 0.29
N GLY A 58 -7.62 9.84 -0.54
CA GLY A 58 -7.28 9.66 -1.95
C GLY A 58 -8.49 9.79 -2.87
N ARG A 59 -8.27 10.32 -4.08
CA ARG A 59 -9.27 10.30 -5.18
C ARG A 59 -9.56 8.89 -5.70
N ASN A 60 -8.64 7.96 -5.48
CA ASN A 60 -8.79 6.52 -5.66
C ASN A 60 -7.72 5.80 -4.82
N LEU A 61 -7.96 4.53 -4.48
CA LEU A 61 -7.06 3.74 -3.63
C LEU A 61 -5.67 3.58 -4.25
N ILE A 62 -5.61 3.39 -5.57
CA ILE A 62 -4.36 3.19 -6.32
C ILE A 62 -3.46 4.44 -6.20
N GLY A 63 -4.04 5.65 -6.27
CA GLY A 63 -3.32 6.92 -6.12
C GLY A 63 -2.68 7.11 -4.74
N LEU A 64 -3.19 6.46 -3.70
CA LEU A 64 -2.56 6.45 -2.38
C LEU A 64 -1.34 5.54 -2.34
N ALA A 65 -1.46 4.30 -2.83
CA ALA A 65 -0.33 3.40 -2.96
C ALA A 65 0.78 4.04 -3.82
N LEU A 66 0.41 4.65 -4.95
CA LEU A 66 1.32 5.34 -5.86
C LEU A 66 1.91 6.66 -5.32
N SER A 67 1.40 7.20 -4.20
CA SER A 67 2.04 8.35 -3.54
C SER A 67 3.36 7.99 -2.88
N ASN A 68 3.52 6.71 -2.48
CA ASN A 68 4.77 6.13 -2.01
C ASN A 68 5.25 5.03 -2.97
N LEU A 69 5.34 5.38 -4.26
CA LEU A 69 5.80 4.51 -5.35
C LEU A 69 7.04 3.67 -4.97
N HIS A 70 8.00 4.28 -4.27
CA HIS A 70 9.27 3.65 -3.90
C HIS A 70 9.10 2.51 -2.87
N SER A 71 8.10 2.55 -1.99
CA SER A 71 7.85 1.45 -1.03
C SER A 71 7.11 0.27 -1.64
N LEU A 72 6.68 0.35 -2.90
CA LEU A 72 6.02 -0.74 -3.63
C LEU A 72 6.99 -1.55 -4.51
N VAL A 73 8.23 -1.10 -4.64
CA VAL A 73 9.27 -1.77 -5.45
C VAL A 73 10.28 -2.38 -4.48
N GLU A 74 10.09 -3.66 -4.19
CA GLU A 74 10.88 -4.41 -3.22
C GLU A 74 11.73 -5.51 -3.87
N VAL A 75 12.89 -5.78 -3.27
CA VAL A 75 13.78 -6.88 -3.67
C VAL A 75 13.06 -8.24 -3.54
N PRO A 76 12.96 -9.05 -4.61
CA PRO A 76 12.22 -10.32 -4.58
C PRO A 76 12.92 -11.39 -3.73
N THR A 77 12.16 -12.11 -2.89
CA THR A 77 12.65 -13.15 -1.96
C THR A 77 12.74 -14.53 -2.62
N GLU A 78 13.24 -15.56 -1.91
CA GLU A 78 13.25 -16.93 -2.44
C GLU A 78 11.89 -17.64 -2.34
N CYS A 79 11.17 -17.50 -1.21
CA CYS A 79 9.89 -18.18 -1.00
C CYS A 79 8.79 -17.69 -1.96
N ALA A 80 8.12 -18.61 -2.66
CA ALA A 80 7.15 -18.34 -3.73
C ALA A 80 6.10 -17.26 -3.40
N GLU A 81 5.39 -17.40 -2.26
CA GLU A 81 4.32 -16.50 -1.83
C GLU A 81 4.84 -15.08 -1.55
N GLN A 82 5.90 -14.96 -0.75
CA GLN A 82 6.55 -13.69 -0.41
C GLN A 82 7.14 -13.01 -1.67
N ASN A 83 7.70 -13.81 -2.58
CA ASN A 83 8.27 -13.35 -3.84
C ASN A 83 7.17 -12.79 -4.76
N LEU A 84 6.04 -13.51 -4.92
CA LEU A 84 4.87 -13.02 -5.65
C LEU A 84 4.32 -11.73 -5.03
N GLY A 85 4.25 -11.66 -3.70
CA GLY A 85 3.80 -10.48 -2.95
C GLY A 85 4.62 -9.21 -3.19
N LYS A 86 5.91 -9.34 -3.54
CA LYS A 86 6.82 -8.20 -3.87
C LYS A 86 6.88 -7.90 -5.38
N VAL A 87 6.79 -8.94 -6.21
CA VAL A 87 6.77 -8.80 -7.68
C VAL A 87 5.49 -8.14 -8.16
N ALA A 88 4.32 -8.53 -7.62
CA ALA A 88 3.03 -8.05 -8.12
C ALA A 88 2.87 -6.51 -7.99
N PRO A 89 3.17 -5.86 -6.85
CA PRO A 89 3.19 -4.39 -6.76
C PRO A 89 4.16 -3.74 -7.76
N SER A 90 5.37 -4.30 -7.93
CA SER A 90 6.37 -3.81 -8.87
C SER A 90 5.85 -3.79 -10.33
N VAL A 91 5.07 -4.80 -10.74
CA VAL A 91 4.42 -4.83 -12.07
C VAL A 91 3.42 -3.69 -12.24
N TYR A 92 2.59 -3.40 -11.23
CA TYR A 92 1.64 -2.28 -11.26
C TYR A 92 2.36 -0.92 -11.28
N VAL A 93 3.46 -0.79 -10.54
CA VAL A 93 4.33 0.40 -10.57
C VAL A 93 4.88 0.64 -11.97
N LEU A 94 5.52 -0.35 -12.59
CA LEU A 94 6.10 -0.19 -13.93
C LEU A 94 5.03 0.11 -14.99
N LYS A 95 3.87 -0.56 -14.92
CA LYS A 95 2.69 -0.28 -15.78
C LYS A 95 2.18 1.16 -15.62
N HIS A 96 2.23 1.72 -14.42
CA HIS A 96 1.82 3.10 -14.14
C HIS A 96 2.85 4.15 -14.58
N LEU A 97 4.15 3.83 -14.52
CA LEU A 97 5.19 4.69 -15.08
C LEU A 97 5.10 4.71 -16.62
N LEU A 98 4.84 3.55 -17.24
CA LEU A 98 4.57 3.40 -18.68
C LEU A 98 3.35 4.21 -19.15
N SER A 99 2.29 4.34 -18.34
CA SER A 99 1.09 5.09 -18.73
C SER A 99 1.21 6.61 -18.57
N ARG A 100 2.24 7.11 -17.86
CA ARG A 100 2.47 8.55 -17.62
C ARG A 100 3.75 9.13 -18.22
N GLN A 101 4.63 8.31 -18.81
CA GLN A 101 5.90 8.78 -19.39
C GLN A 101 6.10 8.28 -20.81
N ASN A 102 6.57 9.17 -21.70
CA ASN A 102 7.02 8.80 -23.04
C ASN A 102 8.21 7.82 -22.93
N ALA A 103 8.24 6.81 -23.80
CA ALA A 103 9.21 5.70 -23.71
C ALA A 103 10.69 6.14 -23.72
N SER A 104 11.02 7.26 -24.37
CA SER A 104 12.36 7.86 -24.35
C SER A 104 12.79 8.37 -22.97
N LYS A 105 11.86 8.90 -22.17
CA LYS A 105 12.11 9.33 -20.79
C LYS A 105 12.21 8.13 -19.86
N LEU A 106 11.29 7.16 -19.99
CA LEU A 106 11.26 5.95 -19.16
C LEU A 106 12.54 5.10 -19.31
N ARG A 107 13.17 5.07 -20.49
CA ARG A 107 14.46 4.39 -20.71
C ARG A 107 15.63 4.95 -19.90
N HIS A 108 15.50 6.16 -19.35
CA HIS A 108 16.51 6.82 -18.51
C HIS A 108 16.05 6.97 -17.06
N ASP A 109 14.90 6.36 -16.70
CA ASP A 109 14.34 6.36 -15.36
C ASP A 109 14.92 5.17 -14.57
N SER A 110 15.86 5.46 -13.65
CA SER A 110 16.56 4.43 -12.88
C SER A 110 15.62 3.60 -12.02
N PHE A 111 14.54 4.19 -11.51
CA PHE A 111 13.54 3.53 -10.69
C PHE A 111 12.65 2.60 -11.54
N ALA A 112 12.30 3.01 -12.77
CA ALA A 112 11.66 2.11 -13.72
C ALA A 112 12.57 0.92 -14.12
N SER A 113 13.88 1.16 -14.24
CA SER A 113 14.87 0.11 -14.52
C SER A 113 15.03 -0.88 -13.36
N GLU A 114 15.07 -0.39 -12.12
CA GLU A 114 15.08 -1.21 -10.90
C GLU A 114 13.81 -2.08 -10.79
N ALA A 115 12.63 -1.47 -10.96
CA ALA A 115 11.36 -2.20 -10.96
C ALA A 115 11.33 -3.29 -12.04
N ALA A 116 11.80 -3.02 -13.26
CA ALA A 116 11.94 -4.03 -14.31
C ALA A 116 12.89 -5.17 -13.92
N GLY A 117 14.03 -4.84 -13.28
CA GLY A 117 14.99 -5.82 -12.77
C GLY A 117 14.40 -6.75 -11.71
N TYR A 118 13.65 -6.21 -10.75
CA TYR A 118 12.97 -7.01 -9.73
C TYR A 118 11.83 -7.86 -10.30
N ILE A 119 11.06 -7.36 -11.28
CA ILE A 119 10.05 -8.17 -11.98
C ILE A 119 10.71 -9.38 -12.68
N ILE A 120 11.80 -9.15 -13.44
CA ILE A 120 12.50 -10.23 -14.16
C ILE A 120 13.10 -11.23 -13.16
N SER A 121 13.83 -10.76 -12.15
CA SER A 121 14.46 -11.61 -11.13
C SER A 121 13.43 -12.45 -10.38
N GLY A 122 12.36 -11.82 -9.89
CA GLY A 122 11.31 -12.50 -9.13
C GLY A 122 10.47 -13.46 -10.00
N PHE A 123 10.21 -13.14 -11.27
CA PHE A 123 9.55 -14.08 -12.19
C PHE A 123 10.39 -15.34 -12.41
N ILE A 124 11.71 -15.20 -12.61
CA ILE A 124 12.63 -16.35 -12.72
C ILE A 124 12.61 -17.21 -11.45
N LYS A 125 12.45 -16.60 -10.26
CA LYS A 125 12.26 -17.36 -9.01
C LYS A 125 10.92 -18.09 -8.95
N LEU A 126 9.82 -17.51 -9.45
CA LEU A 126 8.51 -18.18 -9.49
C LEU A 126 8.52 -19.45 -10.36
N LEU A 127 9.28 -19.46 -11.48
CA LEU A 127 9.39 -20.64 -12.35
C LEU A 127 9.96 -21.88 -11.62
N ARG A 128 10.70 -21.72 -10.52
CA ARG A 128 11.18 -22.83 -9.68
C ARG A 128 10.06 -23.56 -8.93
N TYR A 129 8.89 -22.93 -8.81
CA TYR A 129 7.70 -23.44 -8.12
C TYR A 129 6.58 -23.84 -9.09
N GLN A 130 6.87 -23.83 -10.40
CA GLN A 130 5.96 -24.37 -11.41
C GLN A 130 6.06 -25.91 -11.39
N ASN A 131 4.93 -26.56 -11.11
CA ASN A 131 4.80 -28.01 -11.27
C ASN A 131 4.70 -28.40 -12.77
N PRO A 132 5.17 -29.60 -13.15
CA PRO A 132 5.02 -30.14 -14.50
C PRO A 132 3.57 -30.51 -14.84
#